data_AF-A0A954RLR6-F1
#
_entry.id   AF-A0A954RLR6-F1
#
_cell.length_a   1.000
_cell.length_b   1.000
_cell.length_c   1.000
_cell.angle_alpha   90.00
_cell.angle_beta   90.00
_cell.angle_gamma   90.00
#
_symmetry.space_group_name_H-M   'P 1'
#
loop_
_entity.id
_entity.type
_entity.pdbx_description
1 polymer ?
#
loop_
_entity_poly.entity_id
_entity_poly.type
_entity_poly.pdbx_seq_one_letter_code
_entity_poly.pdbx_strand_id
1 'polypeptide(L)'
;QAVSTIAHEGVHQILHNIGVQQRLSRWPIWFSEGLAEYFAPTELDRRVRWKGVGLVNDLRLFELSEFYKSHGNRSTSGQLIRRAVDTPTLDSLGYATSWAIVHYLARHERDKFNSCLQEASRLGPLEGLPDGSLFGKNVSRDHAQFEDELIAHLQSLPYVNPVLNQTHYLMMIQNDKREIVITSSPKELKKQIEKHAGKHRYQVQAFPDRFQAELFGQAWLRAK
;
A
#
# COMPACT_ATOMS: atom_id res chain seq x y z
N GLN A 1 -4.38 6.84 -7.21
CA GLN A 1 -2.91 7.00 -7.14
C GLN A 1 -2.52 8.45 -6.83
N ALA A 2 -2.87 9.45 -7.65
CA ALA A 2 -2.44 10.84 -7.43
C ALA A 2 -2.72 11.41 -6.01
N VAL A 3 -3.91 11.19 -5.44
CA VAL A 3 -4.26 11.73 -4.12
C VAL A 3 -3.47 11.06 -2.98
N SER A 4 -3.25 9.74 -3.04
CA SER A 4 -2.44 9.03 -2.03
C SER A 4 -0.99 9.50 -2.05
N THR A 5 -0.43 9.71 -3.25
CA THR A 5 0.92 10.26 -3.41
C THR A 5 0.99 11.70 -2.90
N ILE A 6 0.03 12.57 -3.25
CA ILE A 6 -0.01 13.95 -2.76
C ILE A 6 -0.10 13.99 -1.22
N ALA A 7 -0.92 13.13 -0.62
CA ALA A 7 -1.02 13.06 0.84
C ALA A 7 0.29 12.57 1.47
N HIS A 8 0.91 11.53 0.92
CA HIS A 8 2.21 11.00 1.35
C HIS A 8 3.30 12.08 1.30
N GLU A 9 3.49 12.73 0.15
CA GLU A 9 4.46 13.82 0.01
C GLU A 9 4.11 15.03 0.90
N GLY A 10 2.82 15.30 1.08
CA GLY A 10 2.34 16.33 2.01
C GLY A 10 2.75 16.07 3.45
N VAL A 11 2.78 14.81 3.89
CA VAL A 11 3.30 14.45 5.22
C VAL A 11 4.77 14.80 5.32
N HIS A 12 5.59 14.41 4.34
CA HIS A 12 7.02 14.79 4.31
C HIS A 12 7.20 16.31 4.42
N GLN A 13 6.43 17.09 3.65
CA GLN A 13 6.47 18.56 3.74
C GLN A 13 6.08 19.09 5.12
N ILE A 14 5.03 18.54 5.75
CA ILE A 14 4.62 18.96 7.08
C ILE A 14 5.71 18.63 8.10
N LEU A 15 6.25 17.41 8.10
CA LEU A 15 7.29 16.98 9.04
C LEU A 15 8.55 17.84 8.93
N HIS A 16 8.93 18.26 7.73
CA HIS A 16 10.01 19.23 7.51
C HIS A 16 9.68 20.62 8.07
N ASN A 17 8.48 21.13 7.80
CA ASN A 17 8.09 22.49 8.19
C ASN A 17 7.91 22.67 9.69
N ILE A 18 7.50 21.62 10.42
CA ILE A 18 7.36 21.65 11.88
C ILE A 18 8.65 21.24 12.61
N GLY A 19 9.72 20.94 11.88
CA GLY A 19 11.03 20.60 12.45
C GLY A 19 11.13 19.20 13.07
N VAL A 20 10.13 18.32 12.85
CA VAL A 20 10.23 16.91 13.29
C VAL A 20 11.32 16.21 12.50
N GLN A 21 11.30 16.33 11.17
CA GLN A 21 12.34 15.81 10.29
C GLN A 21 13.14 17.00 9.77
N GLN A 22 14.38 17.16 10.21
CA GLN A 22 15.18 18.31 9.79
C GLN A 22 15.48 18.23 8.28
N ARG A 23 15.41 19.35 7.58
CA ARG A 23 15.69 19.40 6.14
C ARG A 23 17.12 18.91 5.87
N LEU A 24 17.29 18.07 4.84
CA LEU A 24 18.56 17.43 4.46
C LEU A 24 19.12 16.40 5.47
N SER A 25 18.45 16.13 6.59
CA SER A 25 18.80 14.99 7.43
C SER A 25 18.48 13.69 6.71
N ARG A 26 19.32 12.67 6.92
CA ARG A 26 19.21 11.35 6.30
C ARG A 26 18.59 10.38 7.30
N TRP A 27 17.28 10.47 7.43
CA TRP A 27 16.52 9.54 8.26
C TRP A 27 16.58 8.13 7.67
N PRO A 28 16.58 7.07 8.50
CA PRO A 28 16.39 5.71 8.02
C PRO A 28 15.11 5.63 7.17
N ILE A 29 15.26 5.16 5.93
CA ILE A 29 14.20 5.26 4.91
C ILE A 29 12.91 4.56 5.36
N TRP A 30 13.02 3.40 6.01
CA TRP A 30 11.86 2.66 6.51
C TRP A 30 11.02 3.48 7.50
N PHE A 31 11.66 4.29 8.33
CA PHE A 31 10.96 5.07 9.35
C PHE A 31 10.36 6.33 8.73
N SER A 32 11.12 7.02 7.87
CA SER A 32 10.65 8.20 7.14
C SER A 32 9.43 7.86 6.26
N GLU A 33 9.55 6.84 5.41
CA GLU A 33 8.47 6.43 4.52
C GLU A 33 7.33 5.75 5.27
N GLY A 34 7.63 4.96 6.30
CA GLY A 34 6.62 4.34 7.16
C GLY A 34 5.75 5.37 7.89
N LEU A 35 6.34 6.48 8.35
CA LEU A 35 5.59 7.61 8.94
C LEU A 35 4.67 8.26 7.90
N ALA A 36 5.16 8.53 6.70
CA ALA A 36 4.35 9.10 5.63
C ALA A 36 3.14 8.20 5.30
N GLU A 37 3.36 6.89 5.13
CA GLU A 37 2.29 5.91 4.90
C GLU A 37 1.32 5.79 6.09
N TYR A 38 1.78 6.01 7.33
CA TYR A 38 0.97 5.97 8.56
C TYR A 38 0.08 7.21 8.74
N PHE A 39 0.57 8.40 8.36
CA PHE A 39 -0.18 9.65 8.43
C PHE A 39 -1.08 9.88 7.21
N ALA A 40 -0.78 9.27 6.06
CA ALA A 40 -1.52 9.45 4.82
C ALA A 40 -2.34 8.21 4.34
N PRO A 41 -3.01 7.43 5.21
CA PRO A 41 -3.81 6.32 4.71
C PRO A 41 -5.00 6.86 3.90
N THR A 42 -5.19 6.31 2.69
CA THR A 42 -6.28 6.69 1.80
C THR A 42 -7.20 5.52 1.52
N GLU A 43 -8.50 5.79 1.45
CA GLU A 43 -9.49 4.83 0.98
C GLU A 43 -9.66 4.95 -0.54
N LEU A 44 -9.85 3.80 -1.19
CA LEU A 44 -9.98 3.69 -2.65
C LEU A 44 -11.40 3.35 -3.08
N ASP A 45 -12.39 4.04 -2.52
CA ASP A 45 -13.77 4.02 -3.02
C ASP A 45 -13.95 5.01 -4.21
N ARG A 46 -15.19 5.26 -4.64
CA ARG A 46 -15.61 6.20 -5.71
C ARG A 46 -14.95 7.58 -5.64
N ARG A 47 -14.52 8.02 -4.45
CA ARG A 47 -13.67 9.21 -4.26
C ARG A 47 -12.54 8.84 -3.33
N VAL A 48 -11.30 9.07 -3.75
CA VAL A 48 -10.14 8.90 -2.86
C VAL A 48 -10.25 9.92 -1.74
N ARG A 49 -10.36 9.45 -0.50
CA ARG A 49 -10.40 10.29 0.70
C ARG A 49 -9.29 9.87 1.66
N TRP A 50 -8.82 10.84 2.43
CA TRP A 50 -7.97 10.55 3.58
C TRP A 50 -8.80 9.89 4.67
N LYS A 51 -8.34 8.75 5.18
CA LYS A 51 -9.06 7.99 6.21
C LYS A 51 -8.89 8.61 7.59
N GLY A 52 -7.75 9.25 7.84
CA GLY A 52 -7.35 9.74 9.16
C GLY A 52 -6.06 9.09 9.64
N VAL A 53 -5.29 9.80 10.46
CA VAL A 53 -4.00 9.35 10.98
C VAL A 53 -4.09 7.98 11.65
N GLY A 54 -3.14 7.09 11.33
CA GLY A 54 -2.98 5.82 12.02
C GLY A 54 -4.10 4.81 11.80
N LEU A 55 -4.99 5.07 10.85
CA LEU A 55 -5.88 4.06 10.30
C LEU A 55 -5.14 3.17 9.29
N VAL A 56 -5.77 2.04 8.98
CA VAL A 56 -5.21 1.06 8.06
C VAL A 56 -5.02 1.66 6.67
N ASN A 57 -3.81 1.52 6.12
CA ASN A 57 -3.52 1.81 4.74
C ASN A 57 -3.86 0.57 3.89
N ASP A 58 -5.01 0.62 3.23
CA ASP A 58 -5.61 -0.57 2.58
C ASP A 58 -4.74 -1.11 1.43
N LEU A 59 -4.01 -0.22 0.74
CA LEU A 59 -3.06 -0.61 -0.30
C LEU A 59 -1.88 -1.39 0.28
N ARG A 60 -1.26 -0.88 1.35
CA ARG A 60 -0.12 -1.54 1.98
C ARG A 60 -0.51 -2.85 2.65
N LEU A 61 -1.68 -2.89 3.31
CA LEU A 61 -2.22 -4.13 3.85
C LEU A 61 -2.52 -5.14 2.74
N PHE A 62 -3.04 -4.70 1.59
CA PHE A 62 -3.26 -5.55 0.43
C PHE A 62 -1.95 -6.14 -0.10
N GLU A 63 -0.93 -5.32 -0.33
CA GLU A 63 0.38 -5.78 -0.82
C GLU A 63 1.01 -6.83 0.11
N LEU A 64 1.00 -6.58 1.42
CA LEU A 64 1.50 -7.54 2.42
C LEU A 64 0.67 -8.81 2.48
N SER A 65 -0.66 -8.69 2.38
CA SER A 65 -1.55 -9.86 2.39
C SER A 65 -1.30 -10.76 1.18
N GLU A 66 -1.15 -10.19 -0.02
CA GLU A 66 -0.84 -10.95 -1.23
C GLU A 66 0.57 -11.55 -1.19
N PHE A 67 1.54 -10.81 -0.63
CA PHE A 67 2.88 -11.33 -0.39
C PHE A 67 2.83 -12.58 0.51
N TYR A 68 2.23 -12.49 1.70
CA TYR A 68 2.18 -13.63 2.62
C TYR A 68 1.35 -14.80 2.07
N LYS A 69 0.26 -14.55 1.35
CA LYS A 69 -0.49 -15.62 0.66
C LYS A 69 0.37 -16.37 -0.34
N SER A 70 1.16 -15.66 -1.15
CA SER A 70 2.06 -16.30 -2.13
C SER A 70 3.23 -17.06 -1.46
N HIS A 71 3.51 -16.76 -0.20
CA HIS A 71 4.51 -17.46 0.63
C HIS A 71 3.87 -18.49 1.60
N GLY A 72 2.65 -18.96 1.31
CA GLY A 72 1.99 -20.01 2.09
C GLY A 72 1.50 -19.56 3.47
N ASN A 73 1.24 -18.26 3.64
CA ASN A 73 0.87 -17.60 4.91
C ASN A 73 1.89 -17.84 6.03
N ARG A 74 3.18 -17.89 5.69
CA ARG A 74 4.28 -18.07 6.64
C ARG A 74 5.18 -16.85 6.69
N SER A 75 5.79 -16.65 7.86
CA SER A 75 6.87 -15.71 8.08
C SER A 75 8.07 -16.03 7.19
N THR A 76 8.80 -14.98 6.80
CA THR A 76 10.06 -15.09 6.04
C THR A 76 11.27 -15.23 6.96
N SER A 77 11.06 -15.56 8.23
CA SER A 77 12.09 -15.68 9.26
C SER A 77 12.91 -14.39 9.41
N GLY A 78 12.24 -13.24 9.36
CA GLY A 78 12.82 -11.91 9.55
C GLY A 78 13.43 -11.31 8.30
N GLN A 79 13.43 -12.00 7.16
CA GLN A 79 14.02 -11.48 5.92
C GLN A 79 13.27 -10.26 5.41
N LEU A 80 11.95 -10.22 5.53
CA LEU A 80 11.14 -9.09 5.11
C LEU A 80 11.46 -7.83 5.94
N ILE A 81 11.55 -7.99 7.26
CA ILE A 81 11.92 -6.91 8.18
C ILE A 81 13.33 -6.40 7.86
N ARG A 82 14.29 -7.32 7.72
CA ARG A 82 15.68 -6.99 7.39
C ARG A 82 15.78 -6.20 6.08
N ARG A 83 15.08 -6.64 5.04
CA ARG A 83 15.07 -5.96 3.73
C ARG A 83 14.51 -4.55 3.80
N ALA A 84 13.54 -4.27 4.67
CA ALA A 84 13.01 -2.92 4.83
C ALA A 84 13.96 -2.03 5.66
N VAL A 85 14.55 -2.59 6.72
CA VAL A 85 15.27 -1.83 7.74
C VAL A 85 16.75 -1.60 7.39
N ASP A 86 17.37 -2.51 6.63
CA ASP A 86 18.82 -2.50 6.33
C ASP A 86 19.14 -2.03 4.88
N THR A 87 18.18 -1.39 4.19
CA THR A 87 18.34 -0.95 2.79
C THR A 87 18.35 0.58 2.67
N PRO A 88 19.15 1.15 1.74
CA PRO A 88 19.08 2.58 1.42
C PRO A 88 17.92 2.92 0.48
N THR A 89 17.24 1.94 -0.12
CA THR A 89 16.13 2.15 -1.06
C THR A 89 14.99 1.15 -0.84
N LEU A 90 13.75 1.59 -1.03
CA LEU A 90 12.56 0.75 -0.88
C LEU A 90 11.92 0.44 -2.23
N ASP A 91 11.60 -0.83 -2.46
CA ASP A 91 10.60 -1.25 -3.45
C ASP A 91 9.18 -1.15 -2.84
N SER A 92 8.14 -1.47 -3.62
CA SER A 92 6.74 -1.35 -3.13
C SER A 92 6.50 -2.15 -1.84
N LEU A 93 7.08 -3.35 -1.77
CA LEU A 93 6.95 -4.21 -0.58
C LEU A 93 7.72 -3.63 0.61
N GLY A 94 8.85 -2.97 0.38
CA GLY A 94 9.60 -2.19 1.37
C GLY A 94 8.78 -1.06 1.97
N TYR A 95 8.04 -0.29 1.15
CA TYR A 95 7.09 0.72 1.66
C TYR A 95 5.98 0.09 2.50
N ALA A 96 5.39 -1.02 2.02
CA ALA A 96 4.34 -1.71 2.75
C ALA A 96 4.83 -2.24 4.10
N THR A 97 6.02 -2.86 4.12
CA THR A 97 6.66 -3.36 5.33
C THR A 97 6.99 -2.21 6.29
N SER A 98 7.50 -1.10 5.78
CA SER A 98 7.81 0.12 6.55
C SER A 98 6.56 0.69 7.24
N TRP A 99 5.45 0.80 6.51
CA TRP A 99 4.15 1.15 7.07
C TRP A 99 3.72 0.18 8.18
N ALA A 100 3.84 -1.12 7.95
CA ALA A 100 3.42 -2.13 8.91
C ALA A 100 4.25 -2.05 10.21
N ILE A 101 5.57 -1.89 10.11
CA ILE A 101 6.45 -1.71 11.27
C ILE A 101 6.01 -0.46 12.06
N VAL A 102 5.89 0.69 11.41
CA VAL A 102 5.49 1.94 12.06
C VAL A 102 4.10 1.83 12.70
N HIS A 103 3.14 1.24 11.98
CA HIS A 103 1.78 1.05 12.47
C HIS A 103 1.74 0.11 13.68
N TYR A 104 2.52 -0.98 13.68
CA TYR A 104 2.64 -1.89 14.83
C TYR A 104 3.22 -1.16 16.05
N LEU A 105 4.37 -0.48 15.87
CA LEU A 105 5.02 0.26 16.96
C LEU A 105 4.10 1.35 17.53
N ALA A 106 3.43 2.13 16.68
CA ALA A 106 2.52 3.19 17.14
C ALA A 106 1.29 2.64 17.90
N ARG A 107 0.86 1.41 17.60
CA ARG A 107 -0.32 0.77 18.23
C ARG A 107 0.02 0.02 19.51
N HIS A 108 1.09 -0.76 19.49
CA HIS A 108 1.42 -1.73 20.53
C HIS A 108 2.67 -1.38 21.33
N GLU A 109 3.59 -0.60 20.75
CA GLU A 109 4.91 -0.32 21.35
C GLU A 109 5.26 1.17 21.31
N ARG A 110 4.34 2.00 21.82
CA ARG A 110 4.44 3.47 21.74
C ARG A 110 5.75 4.03 22.27
N ASP A 111 6.30 3.45 23.32
CA ASP A 111 7.57 3.89 23.90
C ASP A 111 8.73 3.70 22.91
N LYS A 112 8.74 2.58 22.18
CA LYS A 112 9.75 2.31 21.14
C LYS A 112 9.53 3.20 19.92
N PHE A 113 8.28 3.39 19.49
CA PHE A 113 7.94 4.36 18.45
C PHE A 113 8.46 5.76 18.78
N ASN A 114 8.19 6.24 20.00
CA ASN A 114 8.65 7.53 20.49
C ASN A 114 10.18 7.60 20.56
N SER A 115 10.84 6.51 20.95
CA SER A 115 12.31 6.44 21.02
C SER A 115 12.94 6.54 19.62
N CYS A 116 12.40 5.82 18.64
CA CYS A 116 12.78 5.97 17.22
C CYS A 116 12.59 7.42 16.74
N LEU A 117 11.43 8.02 17.04
CA LEU A 117 11.10 9.38 16.63
C LEU A 117 12.06 10.41 17.22
N GLN A 118 12.33 10.33 18.53
CA GLN A 118 13.23 11.22 19.23
C GLN A 118 14.67 11.09 18.75
N GLU A 119 15.14 9.88 18.47
CA GLU A 119 16.49 9.66 17.96
C GLU A 119 16.64 10.20 16.54
N ALA A 120 15.71 9.90 15.65
CA ALA A 120 15.75 10.39 14.29
C ALA A 120 15.59 11.93 14.22
N SER A 121 14.77 12.54 15.08
CA SER A 121 14.58 14.01 15.13
C SER A 121 15.80 14.79 15.60
N ARG A 122 16.78 14.13 16.22
CA ARG A 122 18.04 14.75 16.61
C ARG A 122 19.03 14.89 15.45
N LEU A 123 18.80 14.18 14.34
CA LEU A 123 19.67 14.25 13.17
C LEU A 123 19.63 15.64 12.56
N GLY A 124 20.80 16.27 12.52
CA GLY A 124 21.04 17.53 11.84
C GLY A 124 21.05 17.39 10.31
N PRO A 125 21.16 18.52 9.59
CA PRO A 125 21.36 18.52 8.15
C PRO A 125 22.58 17.68 7.76
N LEU A 126 22.43 16.81 6.75
CA LEU A 126 23.45 15.88 6.24
C LEU A 126 23.91 14.79 7.21
N GLU A 127 23.42 14.79 8.46
CA GLU A 127 23.62 13.70 9.39
C GLU A 127 22.69 12.53 9.06
N GLY A 128 23.12 11.33 9.40
CA GLY A 128 22.34 10.11 9.21
C GLY A 128 22.74 9.04 10.19
N LEU A 129 21.93 7.99 10.23
CA LEU A 129 22.22 6.79 10.99
C LEU A 129 22.65 5.67 10.05
N PRO A 130 23.52 4.75 10.48
CA PRO A 130 23.75 3.52 9.74
C PRO A 130 22.44 2.75 9.52
N ASP A 131 22.30 2.09 8.38
CA ASP A 131 21.18 1.20 8.09
C ASP A 131 21.03 0.15 9.22
N GLY A 132 19.80 -0.21 9.56
CA GLY A 132 19.56 -1.11 10.70
C GLY A 132 19.63 -0.48 12.09
N SER A 133 20.46 0.54 12.29
CA SER A 133 20.82 0.98 13.65
C SER A 133 19.65 1.56 14.45
N LEU A 134 18.75 2.32 13.82
CA LEU A 134 17.58 2.89 14.51
C LEU A 134 16.64 1.79 15.04
N PHE A 135 16.40 0.76 14.23
CA PHE A 135 15.58 -0.38 14.62
C PHE A 135 16.30 -1.23 15.67
N GLY A 136 17.56 -1.59 15.42
CA GLY A 136 18.36 -2.40 16.33
C GLY A 136 18.49 -1.79 17.73
N LYS A 137 18.61 -0.46 17.82
CA LYS A 137 18.75 0.27 19.09
C LYS A 137 17.44 0.50 19.83
N ASN A 138 16.35 0.84 19.13
CA ASN A 138 15.11 1.27 19.79
C ASN A 138 14.04 0.18 19.83
N VAL A 139 14.04 -0.74 18.85
CA VAL A 139 13.14 -1.88 18.83
C VAL A 139 13.77 -3.08 19.53
N SER A 140 15.08 -3.27 19.31
CA SER A 140 15.94 -4.28 19.95
C SER A 140 15.28 -5.66 20.06
N ARG A 141 14.83 -6.18 18.92
CA ARG A 141 14.21 -7.51 18.82
C ARG A 141 14.82 -8.32 17.69
N ASP A 142 14.72 -9.63 17.85
CA ASP A 142 14.95 -10.55 16.74
C ASP A 142 13.94 -10.28 15.61
N HIS A 143 14.44 -10.24 14.37
CA HIS A 143 13.61 -9.91 13.21
C HIS A 143 12.56 -10.99 12.91
N ALA A 144 12.86 -12.27 13.17
CA ALA A 144 11.91 -13.35 12.89
C ALA A 144 10.75 -13.30 13.89
N GLN A 145 11.05 -13.15 15.19
CA GLN A 145 10.03 -12.96 16.21
C GLN A 145 9.16 -11.72 15.92
N PHE A 146 9.79 -10.59 15.56
CA PHE A 146 9.05 -9.38 15.25
C PHE A 146 8.15 -9.56 14.02
N GLU A 147 8.60 -10.28 13.00
CA GLU A 147 7.78 -10.58 11.82
C GLU A 147 6.56 -11.44 12.17
N ASP A 148 6.70 -12.44 13.04
CA ASP A 148 5.58 -13.27 13.47
C ASP A 148 4.51 -12.44 14.21
N GLU A 149 4.94 -11.57 15.11
CA GLU A 149 4.06 -10.62 15.80
C GLU A 149 3.39 -9.64 14.82
N LEU A 150 4.14 -9.18 13.82
CA LEU A 150 3.64 -8.29 12.78
C LEU A 150 2.58 -8.97 11.93
N ILE A 151 2.78 -10.23 11.52
CA ILE A 151 1.78 -11.01 10.77
C ILE A 151 0.51 -11.16 11.58
N ALA A 152 0.62 -11.53 12.86
CA ALA A 152 -0.55 -11.65 13.74
C ALA A 152 -1.31 -10.33 13.86
N HIS A 153 -0.58 -9.21 13.99
CA HIS A 153 -1.18 -7.88 13.97
C HIS A 153 -1.89 -7.58 12.65
N LEU A 154 -1.25 -7.80 11.50
CA LEU A 154 -1.84 -7.55 10.18
C LEU A 154 -3.11 -8.38 9.94
N GLN A 155 -3.14 -9.62 10.41
CA GLN A 155 -4.33 -10.49 10.33
C GLN A 155 -5.48 -10.01 11.22
N SER A 156 -5.19 -9.27 12.30
CA SER A 156 -6.20 -8.69 13.18
C SER A 156 -6.83 -7.41 12.64
N LEU A 157 -6.20 -6.77 11.65
CA LEU A 157 -6.68 -5.51 11.09
C LEU A 157 -7.95 -5.72 10.25
N PRO A 158 -8.89 -4.77 10.24
CA PRO A 158 -10.04 -4.81 9.35
C PRO A 158 -9.57 -4.72 7.90
N TYR A 159 -9.56 -5.86 7.20
CA TYR A 159 -9.17 -5.94 5.80
C TYR A 159 -10.34 -5.54 4.89
N VAL A 160 -10.18 -4.43 4.20
CA VAL A 160 -11.04 -4.05 3.07
C VAL A 160 -10.22 -4.26 1.81
N ASN A 161 -10.64 -5.18 0.93
CA ASN A 161 -9.92 -5.39 -0.33
C ASN A 161 -10.04 -4.12 -1.19
N PRO A 162 -8.95 -3.36 -1.40
CA PRO A 162 -9.00 -2.09 -2.12
C PRO A 162 -9.30 -2.28 -3.60
N VAL A 163 -9.11 -3.49 -4.15
CA VAL A 163 -9.44 -3.78 -5.55
C VAL A 163 -10.94 -3.98 -5.70
N LEU A 164 -11.64 -4.59 -4.72
CA LEU A 164 -13.08 -4.86 -4.83
C LEU A 164 -13.91 -3.59 -5.02
N ASN A 165 -13.54 -2.50 -4.35
CA ASN A 165 -14.26 -1.21 -4.37
C ASN A 165 -13.73 -0.23 -5.43
N GLN A 166 -12.78 -0.65 -6.26
CA GLN A 166 -12.35 0.17 -7.40
C GLN A 166 -13.41 0.13 -8.50
N THR A 167 -13.50 1.23 -9.25
CA THR A 167 -14.31 1.27 -10.47
C THR A 167 -13.81 0.19 -11.43
N HIS A 168 -14.67 -0.76 -11.76
CA HIS A 168 -14.41 -1.79 -12.76
C HIS A 168 -15.03 -1.41 -14.08
N TYR A 169 -14.23 -1.44 -15.13
CA TYR A 169 -14.69 -1.28 -16.49
C TYR A 169 -15.02 -2.66 -17.06
N LEU A 170 -16.29 -2.86 -17.40
CA LEU A 170 -16.75 -3.98 -18.20
C LEU A 170 -16.77 -3.55 -19.67
N MET A 171 -15.93 -4.18 -20.48
CA MET A 171 -15.98 -4.08 -21.94
C MET A 171 -16.75 -5.29 -22.48
N MET A 172 -17.87 -5.03 -23.12
CA MET A 172 -18.71 -6.02 -23.82
C MET A 172 -18.37 -5.97 -25.30
N ILE A 173 -18.02 -7.10 -25.89
CA ILE A 173 -17.53 -7.21 -27.26
C ILE A 173 -18.49 -8.11 -28.03
N GLN A 174 -19.13 -7.56 -29.05
CA GLN A 174 -20.14 -8.23 -29.86
C GLN A 174 -19.62 -8.51 -31.27
N ASN A 175 -19.31 -9.79 -31.49
CA ASN A 175 -18.88 -10.38 -32.77
C ASN A 175 -19.79 -11.59 -33.09
N ASP A 176 -19.27 -12.59 -33.84
CA ASP A 176 -19.88 -13.92 -33.99
C ASP A 176 -20.15 -14.61 -32.65
N LYS A 177 -19.37 -14.27 -31.62
CA LYS A 177 -19.59 -14.64 -30.23
C LYS A 177 -19.54 -13.39 -29.35
N ARG A 178 -20.32 -13.41 -28.26
CA ARG A 178 -20.28 -12.38 -27.22
C ARG A 178 -19.14 -12.69 -26.26
N GLU A 179 -18.33 -11.69 -25.96
CA GLU A 179 -17.21 -11.78 -25.02
C GLU A 179 -17.23 -10.59 -24.06
N ILE A 180 -16.72 -10.80 -22.85
CA ILE A 180 -16.59 -9.74 -21.85
C ILE A 180 -15.15 -9.65 -21.34
N VAL A 181 -14.69 -8.44 -21.07
CA VAL A 181 -13.43 -8.16 -20.40
C VAL A 181 -13.72 -7.25 -19.22
N ILE A 182 -13.26 -7.62 -18.02
CA ILE A 182 -13.42 -6.82 -16.80
C ILE A 182 -12.04 -6.40 -16.32
N THR A 183 -11.84 -5.11 -16.10
CA THR A 183 -10.58 -4.57 -15.61
C THR A 183 -10.79 -3.34 -14.73
N SER A 184 -10.01 -3.20 -13.67
CA SER A 184 -9.91 -1.97 -12.88
C SER A 184 -8.83 -1.02 -13.40
N SER A 185 -8.02 -1.44 -14.39
CA SER A 185 -6.91 -0.67 -14.96
C SER A 185 -7.33 0.08 -16.22
N PRO A 186 -7.33 1.44 -16.21
CA PRO A 186 -7.60 2.23 -17.41
C PRO A 186 -6.59 1.97 -18.55
N LYS A 187 -5.34 1.64 -18.19
CA LYS A 187 -4.29 1.31 -19.17
C LYS A 187 -4.57 -0.01 -19.89
N GLU A 188 -4.98 -1.03 -19.13
CA GLU A 188 -5.37 -2.31 -19.72
C GLU A 188 -6.65 -2.16 -20.55
N LEU A 189 -7.64 -1.40 -20.06
CA LEU A 189 -8.84 -1.08 -20.83
C LEU A 189 -8.49 -0.43 -22.18
N LYS A 190 -7.61 0.58 -22.18
CA LYS A 190 -7.17 1.25 -23.40
C LYS A 190 -6.53 0.28 -24.39
N LYS A 191 -5.67 -0.63 -23.91
CA LYS A 191 -5.04 -1.68 -24.72
C LYS A 191 -6.07 -2.63 -25.33
N GLN A 192 -7.10 -3.02 -24.58
CA GLN A 192 -8.19 -3.85 -25.09
C GLN A 192 -9.05 -3.11 -26.12
N ILE A 193 -9.34 -1.83 -25.89
CA ILE A 193 -10.03 -0.98 -26.87
C ILE A 193 -9.23 -0.90 -28.17
N GLU A 194 -7.93 -0.60 -28.10
CA GLU A 194 -7.05 -0.54 -29.28
C GLU A 194 -6.99 -1.87 -30.04
N LYS A 195 -6.97 -3.00 -29.32
CA LYS A 195 -6.98 -4.35 -29.91
C LYS A 195 -8.25 -4.63 -30.70
N HIS A 196 -9.40 -4.14 -30.25
CA HIS A 196 -10.72 -4.40 -30.85
C HIS A 196 -11.23 -3.25 -31.74
N ALA A 197 -10.59 -2.08 -31.70
CA ALA A 197 -10.94 -0.91 -32.50
C ALA A 197 -10.92 -1.23 -34.00
N GLY A 198 -11.99 -0.86 -34.71
CA GLY A 198 -12.13 -1.08 -36.16
C GLY A 198 -12.38 -2.53 -36.58
N LYS A 199 -12.34 -3.50 -35.66
CA LYS A 199 -12.56 -4.92 -35.95
C LYS A 199 -13.90 -5.44 -35.40
N HIS A 200 -14.34 -4.88 -34.28
CA HIS A 200 -15.41 -5.45 -33.47
C HIS A 200 -16.31 -4.35 -32.92
N ARG A 201 -17.61 -4.63 -32.74
CA ARG A 201 -18.51 -3.71 -32.03
C ARG A 201 -18.32 -3.93 -30.53
N TYR A 202 -18.02 -2.89 -29.79
CA TYR A 202 -17.83 -2.98 -28.35
C TYR A 202 -18.55 -1.86 -27.60
N GLN A 203 -18.87 -2.11 -26.34
CA GLN A 203 -19.42 -1.15 -25.40
C GLN A 203 -18.67 -1.25 -24.08
N VAL A 204 -18.38 -0.10 -23.46
CA VAL A 204 -17.71 -0.05 -22.16
C VAL A 204 -18.67 0.54 -21.14
N GLN A 205 -18.78 -0.10 -19.98
CA GLN A 205 -19.58 0.38 -18.86
C GLN A 205 -18.78 0.28 -17.56
N ALA A 206 -18.87 1.33 -16.73
CA ALA A 206 -18.21 1.38 -15.44
C ALA A 206 -19.16 0.89 -14.33
N PHE A 207 -18.62 0.09 -13.41
CA PHE A 207 -19.31 -0.46 -12.25
C PHE A 207 -18.57 -0.08 -10.97
N PRO A 208 -19.29 0.09 -9.84
CA PRO A 208 -18.67 0.47 -8.57
C PRO A 208 -17.77 -0.62 -7.98
N ASP A 209 -18.05 -1.88 -8.29
CA ASP A 209 -17.31 -3.03 -7.80
C ASP A 209 -17.28 -4.16 -8.85
N ARG A 210 -16.39 -5.14 -8.62
CA ARG A 210 -16.20 -6.27 -9.54
C ARG A 210 -17.45 -7.15 -9.64
N PHE A 211 -18.13 -7.36 -8.53
CA PHE A 211 -19.26 -8.29 -8.44
C PHE A 211 -20.44 -7.81 -9.31
N GLN A 212 -20.75 -6.52 -9.28
CA GLN A 212 -21.77 -5.94 -10.16
C GLN A 212 -21.36 -5.99 -11.64
N ALA A 213 -20.08 -5.74 -11.95
CA ALA A 213 -19.56 -5.88 -13.31
C ALA A 213 -19.71 -7.32 -13.83
N GLU A 214 -19.38 -8.31 -13.00
CA GLU A 214 -19.51 -9.73 -13.32
C GLU A 214 -20.97 -10.16 -13.49
N LEU A 215 -21.85 -9.77 -12.57
CA LEU A 215 -23.29 -10.03 -12.67
C LEU A 215 -23.88 -9.48 -13.97
N PHE A 216 -23.60 -8.22 -14.29
CA PHE A 216 -24.10 -7.59 -15.51
C PHE A 216 -23.50 -8.23 -16.76
N GLY A 217 -22.19 -8.48 -16.78
CA GLY A 217 -21.50 -9.12 -17.89
C GLY A 217 -22.03 -10.53 -18.18
N GLN A 218 -22.27 -11.33 -17.15
CA GLN A 218 -22.87 -12.66 -17.27
C GLN A 218 -24.31 -12.61 -17.80
N ALA A 219 -25.11 -11.65 -17.34
CA ALA A 219 -26.45 -11.45 -17.88
C ALA A 219 -26.43 -11.06 -19.36
N TRP A 220 -25.50 -10.17 -19.75
CA TRP A 220 -25.33 -9.73 -21.14
C TRP A 220 -24.86 -10.85 -22.08
N LEU A 221 -23.96 -11.73 -21.62
CA LEU A 221 -23.52 -12.91 -22.37
C LEU A 221 -24.69 -13.88 -22.65
N ARG A 222 -25.65 -13.99 -21.72
CA ARG A 222 -26.79 -14.91 -21.80
C ARG A 222 -27.99 -14.34 -22.54
N ALA A 223 -28.10 -13.02 -22.64
CA ALA A 223 -29.15 -12.38 -23.41
C ALA A 223 -28.99 -12.78 -24.89
N LYS A 224 -30.05 -13.27 -25.53
CA LYS A 224 -30.03 -13.58 -26.98
C LYS A 224 -30.00 -12.30 -27.81
#